data_AF-A0A8X7WGK7-F1
#
_entry.id   AF-A0A8X7WGK7-F1
#
_cell.length_a   1.000
_cell.length_b   1.000
_cell.length_c   1.000
_cell.angle_alpha   90.00
_cell.angle_beta   90.00
_cell.angle_gamma   90.00
#
_symmetry.space_group_name_H-M   'P 1'
#
loop_
_entity.id
_entity.type
_entity.pdbx_description
1 polymer ?
#
loop_
_entity_poly.entity_id
_entity_poly.type
_entity_poly.pdbx_seq_one_letter_code
_entity_poly.pdbx_strand_id
1 'polypeptide(L)'
;MLTYVNDSQYGIPRKCPCGGSIINEVSRKEENDTVPGKRFFTCKNYEEEIERLTKRVVEAEEVMLETTKLSREMERLEEKVQSLCEQVEYLTVHVGRLEKVCFD
;
A
#
# COMPACT_ATOMS: atom_id res chain seq x y z
N MET A 1 19.55 19.16 1.15
CA MET A 1 20.73 18.75 1.95
C MET A 1 20.26 17.64 2.90
N LEU A 2 20.22 16.40 2.41
CA LEU A 2 19.89 15.22 3.21
C LEU A 2 21.19 14.76 3.89
N THR A 3 21.53 15.35 5.04
CA THR A 3 22.66 14.85 5.83
C THR A 3 22.25 13.50 6.39
N TYR A 4 22.91 12.44 5.90
CA TYR A 4 22.68 11.05 6.25
C TYR A 4 22.63 10.88 7.77
N VAL A 5 21.43 10.65 8.28
CA VAL A 5 21.13 10.39 9.71
C VAL A 5 21.75 9.05 10.17
N ASN A 6 22.33 8.27 9.26
CA ASN A 6 22.77 6.91 9.53
C ASN A 6 24.20 6.57 9.03
N ASP A 7 25.01 7.55 8.63
CA ASP A 7 26.41 7.25 8.27
C ASP A 7 27.22 6.96 9.54
N SER A 8 27.39 5.67 9.82
CA SER A 8 28.31 5.16 10.86
C SER A 8 29.74 5.68 10.73
N GLN A 9 30.09 6.27 9.58
CA GLN A 9 31.38 6.91 9.31
C GLN A 9 31.60 8.21 10.09
N TYR A 10 30.55 8.90 10.55
CA TYR A 10 30.65 10.21 11.22
C TYR A 10 30.30 10.18 12.72
N GLY A 11 30.00 9.00 13.26
CA GLY A 11 29.58 8.84 14.66
C GLY A 11 28.20 9.42 14.96
N ILE A 12 27.79 9.36 16.23
CA ILE A 12 26.47 9.87 16.64
C ILE A 12 26.47 11.41 16.59
N PRO A 13 25.53 12.04 15.86
CA PRO A 13 25.43 13.49 15.82
C PRO A 13 25.21 14.10 17.21
N ARG A 14 25.71 15.32 17.44
CA ARG A 14 25.46 16.06 18.70
C ARG A 14 24.12 16.80 18.71
N LYS A 15 23.52 17.03 17.54
CA LYS A 15 22.20 17.67 17.35
C LYS A 15 21.46 16.97 16.22
N CYS A 16 20.15 16.76 16.38
CA CYS A 16 19.32 16.21 15.31
C CYS A 16 19.19 17.24 14.18
N PRO A 17 19.24 16.84 12.90
CA PRO A 17 18.89 17.72 11.78
C PRO A 17 17.47 18.30 11.87
N CYS A 18 16.57 17.57 12.52
CA CYS A 18 15.22 18.00 12.84
C CYS A 18 15.13 19.07 13.95
N GLY A 19 16.26 19.46 14.56
CA GLY A 19 16.31 20.38 15.70
C GLY A 19 15.96 19.76 17.06
N GLY A 20 15.48 18.51 17.08
CA GLY A 20 15.15 17.78 18.29
C GLY A 20 16.37 17.32 19.11
N SER A 21 16.12 17.00 20.38
CA SER A 21 17.12 16.39 21.26
C SER A 21 17.47 14.98 20.80
N ILE A 22 18.76 14.66 20.83
CA ILE A 22 19.25 13.31 20.57
C ILE A 22 19.29 12.54 21.88
N ILE A 23 18.69 11.35 21.88
CA ILE A 23 18.77 10.40 22.98
C ILE A 23 19.81 9.35 22.60
N ASN A 24 20.86 9.23 23.42
CA ASN A 24 21.91 8.24 23.22
C ASN A 24 21.53 6.95 23.93
N GLU A 25 21.28 5.90 23.16
CA GLU A 25 20.90 4.60 23.69
C GLU A 25 21.98 3.57 23.38
N VAL A 26 22.21 2.68 24.34
CA VAL A 26 23.12 1.54 24.17
C VAL A 26 22.25 0.30 24.05
N SER A 27 22.46 -0.47 22.98
CA SER A 27 21.68 -1.70 22.77
C SER A 27 21.85 -2.65 23.95
N ARG A 28 20.74 -2.93 24.65
CA ARG A 28 20.72 -3.87 25.79
C ARG A 28 20.38 -5.31 25.36
N LYS A 29 19.87 -5.52 24.15
CA LYS A 29 19.31 -6.79 23.70
C LYS A 29 19.82 -7.18 22.31
N GLU A 30 19.81 -8.49 22.06
CA GLU A 30 20.02 -9.16 20.77
C GLU A 30 18.76 -9.12 19.86
N GLU A 31 17.66 -8.47 20.29
CA GLU A 31 16.33 -8.51 19.64
C GLU A 31 16.26 -7.74 18.31
N ASN A 32 17.21 -6.85 18.05
CA ASN A 32 17.36 -6.18 16.75
C ASN A 32 18.63 -6.74 16.08
N ASP A 33 18.78 -6.64 14.76
CA ASP A 33 20.02 -6.94 13.98
C ASP A 33 21.23 -6.06 14.38
N THR A 34 21.17 -5.48 15.57
CA THR A 34 22.11 -4.57 16.19
C THR A 34 22.98 -5.38 17.14
N VAL A 35 24.21 -5.68 16.72
CA VAL A 35 25.25 -6.31 17.55
C VAL A 35 25.28 -5.66 18.95
N PRO A 36 25.26 -6.47 20.04
CA PRO A 36 25.33 -5.95 21.41
C PRO A 36 26.51 -5.00 21.61
N GLY A 37 26.29 -3.90 22.34
CA GLY A 37 27.33 -2.90 22.61
C GLY A 37 27.50 -1.80 21.54
N LYS A 38 26.79 -1.87 20.41
CA LYS A 38 26.70 -0.72 19.49
C LYS A 38 25.88 0.40 20.13
N ARG A 39 26.39 1.64 20.02
CA ARG A 39 25.67 2.86 20.39
C ARG A 39 24.84 3.30 19.21
N PHE A 40 23.57 3.56 19.44
CA PHE A 40 22.69 4.19 18.47
C PHE A 40 22.10 5.44 19.09
N PHE A 41 21.44 6.23 18.26
CA PHE A 41 20.76 7.42 18.72
C PHE A 41 19.34 7.43 18.19
N THR A 42 18.44 7.96 19.00
CA THR A 42 17.07 8.22 18.57
C THR A 42 16.77 9.71 18.73
N CYS A 43 15.70 10.14 18.09
CA CYS A 43 15.19 11.49 18.27
C CYS A 43 13.68 11.43 18.44
N LYS A 44 13.19 12.03 19.52
CA LYS A 44 11.76 12.07 19.86
C LYS A 44 10.88 12.54 18.68
N ASN A 45 11.31 13.58 17.95
CA ASN A 45 10.55 14.08 16.80
C ASN A 45 10.44 13.05 15.68
N TYR A 46 11.48 12.24 15.45
CA TYR A 46 11.43 11.18 14.46
C TYR A 46 10.66 9.96 14.97
N GLU A 47 10.72 9.64 16.27
CA GLU A 47 9.89 8.60 16.87
C GLU A 47 8.40 8.91 16.72
N GLU A 48 7.99 10.14 17.06
CA GLU A 48 6.61 10.62 16.90
C GLU A 48 6.17 10.59 15.43
N GLU A 49 7.06 10.99 14.51
CA GLU A 49 6.76 10.94 13.07
C GLU A 49 6.66 9.50 12.55
N ILE A 50 7.53 8.59 13.01
CA ILE A 50 7.49 7.17 12.66
C ILE A 50 6.19 6.55 13.18
N GLU A 51 5.77 6.83 14.41
CA GLU A 51 4.52 6.33 14.97
C GLU A 51 3.31 6.83 14.15
N ARG A 52 3.28 8.13 13.83
CA ARG A 52 2.24 8.73 13.00
C ARG A 52 2.17 8.11 11.61
N LEU A 53 3.33 7.92 10.96
CA LEU A 53 3.40 7.32 9.62
C LEU A 53 3.03 5.83 9.67
N THR A 54 3.45 5.10 10.70
CA THR A 54 3.10 3.68 10.90
C THR A 54 1.59 3.52 10.95
N LYS A 55 0.89 4.36 11.72
CA LYS A 55 -0.58 4.35 11.75
C LYS A 55 -1.20 4.56 10.36
N ARG A 56 -0.71 5.54 9.61
CA ARG A 56 -1.19 5.83 8.24
C ARG A 56 -0.91 4.69 7.26
N VAL A 57 0.21 3.99 7.41
CA VAL A 57 0.57 2.83 6.57
C VAL A 57 -0.39 1.67 6.84
N VAL A 58 -0.70 1.39 8.11
CA VAL A 58 -1.68 0.35 8.47
C VAL A 58 -3.06 0.67 7.88
N GLU A 59 -3.55 1.91 8.05
CA GLU A 59 -4.82 2.35 7.46
C GLU A 59 -4.82 2.22 5.92
N ALA A 60 -3.70 2.56 5.26
CA ALA A 60 -3.58 2.42 3.80
C ALA A 60 -3.57 0.95 3.35
N GLU A 61 -2.97 0.04 4.12
CA GLU A 61 -2.95 -1.40 3.84
C GLU A 61 -4.35 -2.02 3.90
N GLU A 62 -5.19 -1.60 4.85
CA GLU A 62 -6.60 -2.01 4.92
C GLU A 62 -7.38 -1.57 3.67
N VAL A 63 -7.24 -0.30 3.26
CA VAL A 63 -7.87 0.24 2.04
C VAL A 63 -7.39 -0.50 0.79
N MET A 64 -6.11 -0.85 0.72
CA MET A 64 -5.59 -1.65 -0.39
C MET A 64 -6.26 -3.03 -0.45
N LEU A 65 -6.42 -3.71 0.69
CA LEU A 65 -7.08 -5.01 0.74
C LEU A 65 -8.54 -4.90 0.26
N GLU A 66 -9.29 -3.89 0.70
CA GLU A 66 -10.65 -3.65 0.23
C GLU A 66 -10.72 -3.37 -1.27
N THR A 67 -9.81 -2.51 -1.77
CA THR A 67 -9.71 -2.18 -3.20
C THR A 67 -9.46 -3.42 -4.05
N THR A 68 -8.61 -4.35 -3.60
CA THR A 68 -8.35 -5.61 -4.32
C THR A 68 -9.58 -6.53 -4.35
N LYS A 69 -10.39 -6.56 -3.28
CA LYS A 69 -11.64 -7.33 -3.26
C LYS A 69 -12.64 -6.77 -4.26
N LEU A 70 -12.85 -5.45 -4.23
CA LEU A 70 -13.77 -4.77 -5.14
C LEU A 70 -13.34 -4.94 -6.60
N SER A 71 -12.04 -4.87 -6.89
CA SER A 71 -11.52 -5.07 -8.25
C SER A 71 -11.89 -6.45 -8.82
N ARG A 72 -11.78 -7.52 -8.01
CA ARG A 72 -12.20 -8.87 -8.44
C ARG A 72 -13.72 -8.97 -8.69
N GLU A 73 -14.52 -8.21 -7.93
CA GLU A 73 -15.97 -8.18 -8.16
C GLU A 73 -16.32 -7.43 -9.45
N MET A 74 -15.60 -6.34 -9.76
CA MET A 74 -15.73 -5.63 -11.02
C MET A 74 -15.40 -6.53 -12.21
N GLU A 75 -14.28 -7.25 -12.18
CA GLU A 75 -13.88 -8.20 -13.24
C GLU A 75 -14.99 -9.25 -13.50
N ARG A 76 -15.56 -9.83 -12.43
CA ARG A 76 -16.67 -10.79 -12.56
C ARG A 76 -17.94 -10.18 -13.14
N LEU A 77 -18.22 -8.91 -12.83
CA LEU A 77 -19.37 -8.21 -13.39
C LEU A 77 -19.15 -7.89 -14.87
N GLU A 78 -17.94 -7.51 -15.25
CA GLU A 78 -17.55 -7.28 -16.65
C GLU A 78 -17.73 -8.56 -17.49
N GLU A 79 -17.28 -9.72 -17.00
CA GLU A 79 -17.50 -11.02 -17.67
C GLU A 79 -18.99 -11.32 -17.89
N LYS A 80 -19.82 -11.07 -16.87
CA LYS A 80 -21.28 -11.29 -16.96
C LYS A 80 -21.93 -10.35 -17.97
N VAL A 81 -21.53 -9.08 -17.99
CA VAL A 81 -22.03 -8.10 -18.96
C VAL A 81 -21.65 -8.52 -20.37
N GLN A 82 -20.40 -8.93 -20.59
CA GLN A 82 -19.93 -9.40 -21.88
C GLN A 82 -20.73 -10.61 -22.38
N SER A 83 -20.93 -11.62 -21.53
CA SER A 83 -21.73 -12.80 -21.88
C SER A 83 -23.19 -12.44 -22.19
N LEU A 84 -23.76 -11.48 -21.46
CA LEU A 84 -25.13 -11.03 -21.71
C LEU A 84 -25.23 -10.26 -23.05
N CYS A 85 -24.25 -9.43 -23.37
CA CYS A 85 -24.18 -8.74 -24.67
C CYS A 85 -24.17 -9.73 -25.84
N GLU A 86 -23.35 -10.78 -25.78
CA GLU A 86 -23.30 -11.83 -26.80
C GLU A 86 -24.65 -12.54 -26.96
N GLN A 87 -25.34 -12.84 -25.86
CA GLN A 87 -26.66 -13.46 -25.89
C GLN A 87 -27.72 -12.55 -26.51
N VAL A 88 -27.70 -11.24 -26.19
CA VAL A 88 -28.61 -10.27 -26.78
C VAL A 88 -28.37 -10.18 -28.29
N GLU A 89 -27.13 -10.07 -28.75
CA GLU A 89 -26.80 -10.03 -30.17
C GLU A 89 -27.30 -11.27 -30.92
N TYR A 90 -27.06 -12.46 -30.36
CA TYR A 90 -27.56 -13.72 -30.92
C TYR A 90 -29.08 -13.71 -31.07
N LEU A 91 -29.80 -13.33 -30.00
CA LEU A 91 -31.26 -13.28 -30.00
C LEU A 91 -31.80 -12.23 -30.97
N THR A 92 -31.17 -11.05 -31.05
CA THR A 92 -31.54 -10.00 -32.00
C THR A 92 -31.48 -10.50 -33.44
N VAL A 93 -30.43 -11.24 -33.82
CA VAL A 93 -30.32 -11.83 -35.16
C VAL A 93 -31.42 -12.88 -35.40
N HIS A 94 -31.70 -13.73 -34.40
CA HIS A 94 -32.70 -14.79 -34.52
C HIS A 94 -34.12 -14.24 -34.65
N VAL A 95 -34.48 -13.26 -33.82
CA VAL A 95 -35.78 -12.57 -33.91
C VAL A 95 -35.92 -11.90 -35.28
N GLY A 96 -34.91 -11.16 -35.75
CA GLY A 96 -34.98 -10.53 -37.07
C GLY A 96 -35.10 -11.51 -38.24
N ARG A 97 -34.62 -12.76 -38.09
CA ARG A 97 -34.87 -13.84 -39.08
C ARG A 97 -36.31 -14.36 -38.99
N LEU A 98 -36.79 -14.61 -37.78
CA LEU A 98 -38.16 -15.08 -37.56
C LEU A 98 -39.19 -14.06 -38.03
N GLU A 99 -38.96 -12.78 -37.79
CA GLU A 99 -39.84 -11.70 -38.25
C GLU A 99 -39.99 -11.70 -39.78
N LYS A 100 -38.89 -11.89 -40.53
CA LYS A 100 -38.96 -12.03 -41.99
C LYS A 100 -39.78 -13.24 -42.41
N VAL A 101 -39.55 -14.41 -41.81
CA VAL A 101 -40.27 -15.64 -42.19
C VAL A 101 -41.76 -15.60 -41.80
N CYS A 102 -42.11 -14.89 -40.73
CA CYS A 102 -43.48 -14.86 -40.21
C CYS A 102 -44.34 -13.71 -40.78
N PHE A 103 -43.73 -12.63 -41.28
CA PHE A 103 -44.44 -11.43 -41.74
C PHE A 103 -44.15 -11.02 -43.19
N ASP A 104 -43.29 -11.74 -43.93
CA ASP A 104 -43.29 -11.76 -45.40
C ASP A 104 -44.40 -12.70 -45.93
#